data_AF-A0A8S9GYE9-F1
#
_entry.id   AF-A0A8S9GYE9-F1
#
_cell.length_a   1.000
_cell.length_b   1.000
_cell.length_c   1.000
_cell.angle_alpha   90.00
_cell.angle_beta   90.00
_cell.angle_gamma   90.00
#
_symmetry.space_group_name_H-M   'P 1'
#
loop_
_entity.id
_entity.type
_entity.pdbx_description
1 polymer ?
#
loop_
_entity_poly.entity_id
_entity_poly.type
_entity_poly.pdbx_seq_one_letter_code
_entity_poly.pdbx_strand_id
1 'polypeptide(L)' 'MATENRVNGFSMFPWLIWYVWKARNEKCFNGKDISPLDTLQLASQEAETWKVAQFGEAMEEEEEPPI' A
#
# COMPACT_ATOMS: atom_id res chain seq x y z
N MET A 1 -14.77 5.35 -20.85
CA MET A 1 -14.76 6.14 -19.60
C MET A 1 -13.75 5.50 -18.68
N ALA A 2 -12.48 5.89 -18.80
CA ALA A 2 -11.45 5.45 -17.87
C ALA A 2 -11.59 6.36 -16.64
N THR A 3 -12.34 5.90 -15.65
CA THR A 3 -12.33 6.51 -14.33
C THR A 3 -10.92 6.39 -13.81
N GLU A 4 -10.22 7.51 -13.91
CA GLU A 4 -9.06 7.93 -13.14
C GLU A 4 -8.81 6.99 -11.97
N ASN A 5 -7.87 6.07 -12.14
CA ASN A 5 -7.30 5.29 -11.05
C ASN A 5 -6.39 6.24 -10.24
N ARG A 6 -6.97 7.33 -9.73
CA ARG A 6 -6.34 8.17 -8.72
C ARG A 6 -6.28 7.30 -7.50
N VAL A 7 -5.14 6.63 -7.35
CA VAL A 7 -4.67 6.08 -6.08
C VAL A 7 -5.04 7.14 -5.04
N ASN A 8 -5.99 6.84 -4.15
CA ASN A 8 -6.51 7.79 -3.18
C ASN A 8 -5.32 8.32 -2.37
N GLY A 9 -4.74 9.46 -2.78
CA GLY A 9 -3.46 9.92 -2.23
C GLY A 9 -3.53 10.13 -0.72
N PHE A 10 -4.74 10.42 -0.22
CA PHE A 10 -5.04 10.55 1.20
C PHE A 10 -4.82 9.26 2.00
N SER A 11 -5.12 8.08 1.47
CA SER A 11 -4.91 6.82 2.21
C SER A 11 -3.44 6.38 2.20
N MET A 12 -2.66 6.80 1.19
CA MET A 12 -1.23 6.48 1.10
C MET A 12 -0.35 7.44 1.90
N PHE A 13 -0.77 8.70 2.07
CA PHE A 13 0.05 9.74 2.67
C PHE A 13 0.67 9.38 4.04
N PRO A 14 -0.07 8.78 5.00
CA PRO A 14 0.52 8.36 6.28
C PRO A 14 1.65 7.33 6.09
N TRP A 15 1.45 6.37 5.20
CA TRP A 15 2.44 5.34 4.88
C TRP A 15 3.66 5.90 4.18
N LEU A 16 3.47 6.85 3.26
CA LEU A 16 4.58 7.49 2.56
C LEU A 16 5.51 8.24 3.54
N ILE A 17 4.95 9.02 4.46
CA ILE A 17 5.74 9.70 5.50
C ILE A 17 6.49 8.69 6.37
N TRP A 18 5.80 7.63 6.79
CA TRP A 18 6.38 6.58 7.63
C TRP A 18 7.56 5.87 6.96
N TYR A 19 7.40 5.45 5.70
CA TYR A 19 8.44 4.75 4.96
C TYR A 19 9.61 5.65 4.55
N VAL A 20 9.36 6.94 4.26
CA VAL A 20 10.44 7.93 4.07
C VAL A 20 11.25 8.12 5.35
N TRP A 21 10.58 8.23 6.51
CA TRP A 21 11.25 8.32 7.80
C TRP A 21 12.11 7.08 8.09
N LYS A 22 11.59 5.87 7.81
CA LYS A 22 12.35 4.62 7.93
C LYS A 22 13.56 4.60 7.00
N ALA A 23 13.38 4.89 5.71
CA ALA A 23 14.46 4.92 4.73
C ALA A 23 15.58 5.90 5.10
N ARG A 24 15.22 7.09 5.59
CA ARG A 24 16.19 8.06 6.11
C ARG A 24 16.96 7.49 7.31
N ASN A 25 16.28 6.86 8.26
CA ASN A 25 16.93 6.29 9.43
C ASN A 25 17.85 5.11 9.08
N GLU A 26 17.43 4.22 8.19
CA GLU A 26 18.27 3.13 7.69
C GLU A 26 19.56 3.65 7.04
N LYS A 27 19.46 4.74 6.27
CA LYS A 27 20.63 5.41 5.71
C LYS A 27 21.54 6.02 6.77
N CYS A 28 20.96 6.72 7.75
CA CYS A 28 21.73 7.42 8.80
C CYS A 28 22.40 6.46 9.81
N PHE A 29 21.71 5.39 10.21
CA PHE A 29 22.17 4.51 11.28
C PHE A 29 22.85 3.24 10.77
N ASN A 30 22.42 2.72 9.62
CA ASN A 30 22.92 1.45 9.07
C ASN A 30 23.70 1.63 7.76
N GLY A 31 23.81 2.85 7.23
CA GLY A 31 24.48 3.13 5.96
C GLY A 31 23.78 2.52 4.74
N LYS A 32 22.54 2.02 4.90
CA LYS A 32 21.78 1.36 3.85
C LYS A 32 20.99 2.39 3.05
N ASP A 33 21.30 2.51 1.76
CA ASP A 33 20.51 3.33 0.84
C ASP A 33 19.30 2.54 0.35
N ILE A 34 18.10 3.07 0.55
CA ILE A 34 16.84 2.46 0.11
C ILE A 34 16.33 3.28 -1.07
N SER A 35 16.02 2.59 -2.16
CA SER A 35 15.51 3.23 -3.36
C SER A 35 14.22 4.01 -3.06
N PRO A 36 14.07 5.24 -3.58
CA PRO A 36 12.81 5.97 -3.51
C PRO A 36 11.64 5.18 -4.13
N LEU A 37 11.90 4.37 -5.15
CA LEU A 37 10.90 3.52 -5.78
C LEU A 37 10.42 2.41 -4.83
N ASP A 38 11.34 1.72 -4.15
CA ASP A 38 11.00 0.69 -3.16
C ASP A 38 10.18 1.30 -2.02
N THR A 39 10.56 2.50 -1.57
CA THR A 39 9.82 3.26 -0.54
C THR A 39 8.38 3.54 -0.98
N LEU A 40 8.18 3.96 -2.23
CA LEU A 40 6.85 4.23 -2.78
C LEU A 40 6.03 2.95 -2.92
N GLN A 41 6.64 1.85 -3.39
CA GLN A 41 5.97 0.55 -3.53
C GLN A 41 5.51 0.02 -2.17
N LEU A 42 6.38 0.05 -1.16
CA LEU A 42 6.05 -0.36 0.20
C LEU A 42 4.90 0.46 0.79
N ALA A 43 4.94 1.78 0.63
CA ALA A 43 3.87 2.65 1.09
C ALA A 43 2.53 2.36 0.40
N SER A 44 2.55 2.06 -0.90
CA SER A 44 1.35 1.72 -1.67
C SER A 44 0.77 0.37 -1.24
N GLN A 45 1.60 -0.66 -1.12
CA GLN A 45 1.17 -2.00 -0.70
C GLN A 45 0.56 -1.99 0.70
N GLU A 46 1.17 -1.25 1.62
CA GLU A 46 0.68 -1.15 2.99
C GLU A 46 -0.66 -0.39 3.06
N ALA A 47 -0.81 0.68 2.28
CA ALA A 47 -2.06 1.42 2.19
C ALA A 47 -3.21 0.56 1.65
N GLU A 48 -2.92 -0.27 0.64
CA GLU A 48 -3.89 -1.18 0.04
C GLU A 48 -4.24 -2.33 0.99
N THR A 49 -3.24 -2.98 1.58
CA THR A 49 -3.42 -4.06 2.56
C THR A 49 -4.25 -3.58 3.75
N TRP A 50 -3.95 -2.39 4.27
CA TRP A 50 -4.70 -1.80 5.37
C TRP A 50 -6.16 -1.52 4.96
N LYS A 51 -6.38 -0.98 3.75
CA LYS A 51 -7.73 -0.76 3.22
C LYS A 51 -8.50 -2.07 3.14
N VAL A 52 -7.93 -3.13 2.55
CA VAL A 52 -8.58 -4.45 2.46
C VAL A 52 -8.94 -4.97 3.84
N ALA A 53 -8.02 -4.89 4.80
CA ALA A 53 -8.26 -5.32 6.18
C ALA A 53 -9.39 -4.56 6.89
N GLN A 54 -9.66 -3.29 6.52
CA GLN A 54 -10.77 -2.52 7.11
C GLN A 54 -12.14 -2.91 6.56
N PHE A 55 -12.23 -3.30 5.29
CA PHE A 55 -13.51 -3.56 4.62
C PHE A 55 -13.85 -5.04 4.51
N GLY A 56 -12.93 -5.92 4.91
CA GLY A 56 -13.04 -7.36 4.71
C GLY A 56 -12.88 -7.70 3.23
N GLU A 57 -12.28 -8.85 2.94
CA GLU A 57 -12.46 -9.45 1.61
C GLU A 57 -13.96 -9.74 1.49
N ALA A 58 -14.65 -9.00 0.61
CA ALA A 58 -15.85 -9.56 -0.01
C ALA A 58 -15.35 -10.75 -0.84
N MET A 59 -15.12 -11.88 -0.17
CA MET A 59 -15.08 -13.17 -0.83
C MET A 59 -16.44 -13.29 -1.51
N GLU A 60 -16.49 -13.04 -2.81
CA GLU A 60 -17.56 -13.54 -3.66
C GLU A 60 -17.46 -15.07 -3.52
N GLU A 61 -18.29 -15.65 -2.65
CA GLU A 61 -18.59 -17.08 -2.71
C GLU A 61 -19.08 -17.32 -4.14
N GLU A 62 -18.27 -17.98 -4.97
CA GLU A 62 -18.74 -18.56 -6.22
C GLU A 62 -19.88 -19.52 -5.84
N GLU A 63 -21.13 -19.07 -5.95
CA GLU A 63 -22.28 -19.96 -5.85
C GLU A 63 -22.15 -21.00 -6.99
N GLU A 64 -21.74 -22.21 -6.61
CA GLU A 64 -21.72 -23.36 -7.51
C GLU A 64 -23.14 -23.60 -8.03
N PRO A 65 -23.36 -23.71 -9.35
CA PRO A 65 -24.71 -23.77 -9.91
C PRO A 65 -25.45 -25.03 -9.44
N PRO A 66 -26.76 -24.94 -9.12
CA PRO A 66 -27.52 -26.07 -8.63
C PRO A 66 -27.68 -27.14 -9.73
N ILE A 67 -27.46 -28.41 -9.35
CA ILE A 67 -27.59 -29.62 -10.16
C ILE A 67 -29.02 -29.82 -10.66
#